data_AF-A0A0X3PLK0-F1
#
_entry.id   AF-A0A0X3PLK0-F1
#
_cell.length_a   1.000
_cell.length_b   1.000
_cell.length_c   1.000
_cell.angle_alpha   90.00
_cell.angle_beta   90.00
_cell.angle_gamma   90.00
#
_symmetry.space_group_name_H-M   'P 1'
#
loop_
_entity.id
_entity.type
_entity.pdbx_description
1 polymer ?
#
loop_
_entity_poly.entity_id
_entity_poly.type
_entity_poly.pdbx_seq_one_letter_code
_entity_poly.pdbx_strand_id
1 'polypeptide(L)'
;TFERKRNTALRYSRENLLTTLNAINTVVAIKNKRESLFITKRLKVGVNLRKEEDKKLVKTHMHLIKAPNAKDVEPETSEIKEISNLDVEMEDMETEMSKEVSKKKTKRTKKKQLVPV
;
A
#
# COMPACT_ATOMS: atom_id res chain seq x y z
N THR A 1 -14.15 -37.45 -27.38
CA THR A 1 -14.51 -36.14 -27.95
C THR A 1 -15.43 -36.34 -29.14
N PHE A 2 -16.52 -35.57 -29.22
CA PHE A 2 -17.52 -35.70 -30.31
C PHE A 2 -17.05 -35.11 -31.64
N GLU A 3 -16.06 -34.22 -31.61
CA GLU A 3 -15.47 -33.51 -32.77
C GLU A 3 -14.41 -34.34 -33.53
N ARG A 4 -14.19 -35.60 -33.14
CA ARG A 4 -13.15 -36.44 -33.75
C ARG A 4 -13.50 -36.81 -35.19
N LYS A 5 -12.54 -36.68 -36.10
CA LYS A 5 -12.65 -37.19 -37.49
C LYS A 5 -12.88 -38.71 -37.49
N ARG A 6 -13.93 -39.16 -38.17
CA ARG A 6 -14.18 -40.59 -38.43
C ARG A 6 -13.76 -40.91 -39.86
N ASN A 7 -12.86 -41.88 -40.02
CA ASN A 7 -12.31 -42.29 -41.33
C ASN A 7 -13.09 -43.46 -41.95
N THR A 8 -14.27 -43.77 -41.42
CA THR A 8 -15.16 -44.83 -41.91
C THR A 8 -16.52 -44.22 -42.27
N ALA A 9 -17.03 -44.59 -43.44
CA ALA A 9 -18.36 -44.16 -43.86
C ALA A 9 -19.43 -44.93 -43.09
N LEU A 10 -20.49 -44.23 -42.69
CA LEU A 10 -21.68 -44.82 -42.06
C LEU A 10 -22.80 -44.85 -43.09
N ARG A 11 -23.58 -45.94 -43.15
CA ARG A 11 -24.77 -45.97 -44.00
C ARG A 11 -25.78 -44.95 -43.49
N TYR A 12 -26.42 -44.23 -44.41
CA TYR A 12 -27.47 -43.28 -44.07
C TYR A 12 -28.61 -43.96 -43.29
N SER A 13 -28.96 -43.37 -42.16
CA SER A 13 -30.16 -43.66 -41.39
C SER A 13 -30.75 -42.34 -40.90
N ARG A 14 -32.04 -42.11 -41.18
CA ARG A 14 -32.75 -40.89 -40.80
C ARG A 14 -32.79 -40.71 -39.29
N GLU A 15 -33.01 -41.79 -38.56
CA GLU A 15 -33.06 -41.78 -37.09
C GLU A 15 -31.72 -41.36 -36.50
N ASN A 16 -30.61 -41.90 -37.03
CA ASN A 16 -29.26 -41.53 -36.62
C ASN A 16 -28.96 -40.05 -36.90
N LEU A 17 -29.43 -39.53 -38.04
CA LEU A 17 -29.25 -38.12 -38.37
C LEU A 17 -29.99 -37.22 -37.37
N LEU A 18 -31.28 -37.48 -37.14
CA LEU A 18 -32.11 -36.66 -36.25
C LEU A 18 -31.61 -36.67 -34.81
N THR A 19 -31.26 -37.86 -34.30
CA THR A 19 -30.68 -38.01 -32.96
C THR A 19 -29.35 -37.27 -32.84
N THR A 20 -28.49 -37.33 -33.86
CA THR A 20 -27.21 -36.62 -33.87
C THR A 20 -27.39 -35.10 -33.91
N LEU A 21 -28.32 -34.57 -34.71
CA LEU A 21 -28.61 -33.14 -34.73
C LEU A 21 -29.05 -32.61 -33.36
N ASN A 22 -29.93 -33.34 -32.68
CA ASN A 22 -30.38 -33.00 -31.34
C ASN A 22 -29.24 -33.11 -30.31
N ALA A 23 -28.40 -34.15 -30.43
CA ALA A 23 -27.26 -34.35 -29.54
C ALA A 23 -26.16 -33.29 -29.70
N ILE A 24 -25.92 -32.78 -30.91
CA ILE A 24 -24.92 -31.74 -31.17
C ILE A 24 -25.22 -30.49 -30.32
N ASN A 25 -26.47 -30.02 -30.34
CA ASN A 25 -26.85 -28.81 -29.61
C ASN A 25 -26.66 -28.96 -28.09
N THR A 26 -27.04 -30.11 -27.54
CA THR A 26 -26.92 -30.38 -26.09
C THR A 26 -25.46 -30.51 -25.67
N VAL A 27 -24.63 -31.19 -26.45
CA VAL A 27 -23.20 -31.33 -26.20
C VAL A 27 -22.51 -29.97 -26.21
N VAL A 28 -22.81 -29.11 -27.19
CA VAL A 28 -22.25 -27.75 -27.28
C VAL A 28 -22.64 -26.90 -26.07
N ALA A 29 -23.92 -26.92 -25.68
CA ALA A 29 -24.39 -26.19 -24.51
C ALA A 29 -23.69 -26.63 -23.21
N ILE A 30 -23.51 -27.94 -23.02
CA ILE A 30 -22.80 -28.49 -21.86
C ILE A 30 -21.32 -28.10 -21.87
N LYS A 31 -20.66 -28.16 -23.04
CA LYS A 31 -19.26 -27.76 -23.20
C LYS A 31 -19.06 -26.29 -22.80
N ASN A 32 -19.86 -25.39 -23.37
CA ASN A 32 -19.79 -23.95 -23.07
C ASN A 32 -20.06 -23.65 -21.59
N LYS A 33 -21.03 -24.35 -20.98
CA LYS A 33 -21.31 -24.24 -19.55
C LYS A 33 -20.13 -24.68 -18.69
N ARG A 34 -19.44 -25.76 -19.05
CA ARG A 34 -18.27 -26.26 -18.30
C ARG A 34 -17.06 -25.33 -18.45
N GLU A 35 -16.81 -24.85 -19.67
CA GLU A 35 -15.71 -23.93 -19.95
C GLU A 35 -15.89 -22.59 -19.22
N SER A 36 -17.08 -22.00 -19.28
CA SER A 36 -17.39 -20.78 -18.53
C SER A 36 -17.27 -20.97 -17.02
N LEU A 37 -17.75 -22.10 -16.47
CA LEU A 37 -17.56 -22.43 -15.05
C LEU A 37 -16.08 -22.59 -14.67
N PHE A 38 -15.27 -23.18 -15.55
CA PHE A 38 -13.83 -23.30 -15.32
C PHE A 38 -13.14 -21.94 -15.33
N ILE A 39 -13.43 -21.11 -16.33
CA ILE A 39 -12.87 -19.75 -16.45
C ILE A 39 -13.25 -18.90 -15.24
N THR A 40 -14.53 -18.89 -14.85
CA THR A 40 -15.00 -18.10 -13.70
C THR A 40 -14.36 -18.54 -12.39
N LYS A 41 -14.26 -19.85 -12.13
CA LYS A 41 -13.57 -20.39 -10.94
C LYS A 41 -12.10 -19.98 -10.91
N ARG A 42 -11.41 -20.07 -12.04
CA ARG A 42 -10.01 -19.64 -12.18
C ARG A 42 -9.85 -18.16 -11.87
N LEU A 43 -10.67 -17.30 -12.49
CA LEU A 43 -10.58 -15.85 -12.33
C LEU A 43 -10.94 -15.36 -10.92
N LYS A 44 -11.81 -16.09 -10.21
CA LYS A 44 -12.20 -15.76 -8.82
C LYS A 44 -11.01 -15.71 -7.87
N VAL A 45 -9.97 -16.53 -8.11
CA VAL A 45 -8.74 -16.54 -7.30
C VAL A 45 -8.03 -15.19 -7.34
N GLY A 46 -7.91 -14.58 -8.52
CA GLY A 46 -7.25 -13.28 -8.69
C GLY A 46 -7.99 -12.11 -8.03
N VAL A 47 -9.29 -12.25 -7.76
CA VAL A 47 -10.04 -11.24 -6.98
C VAL A 47 -9.62 -11.26 -5.51
N ASN A 48 -9.36 -12.44 -4.95
CA ASN A 48 -8.93 -12.55 -3.56
C ASN A 48 -7.50 -12.02 -3.38
N LEU A 49 -6.59 -12.37 -4.29
CA LEU A 49 -5.22 -11.88 -4.26
C LEU A 49 -5.16 -10.35 -4.35
N ARG A 50 -5.92 -9.75 -5.27
CA ARG A 50 -6.02 -8.28 -5.36
C ARG A 50 -6.49 -7.64 -4.07
N LYS A 51 -7.52 -8.20 -3.42
CA LYS A 51 -7.99 -7.69 -2.11
C LYS A 51 -6.92 -7.79 -1.02
N GLU A 52 -6.09 -8.82 -1.03
CA GLU A 52 -4.99 -8.97 -0.09
C GLU A 52 -3.85 -7.99 -0.38
N GLU A 53 -3.54 -7.77 -1.66
CA GLU A 53 -2.57 -6.78 -2.12
C GLU A 53 -3.04 -5.35 -1.80
N ASP A 54 -4.30 -5.00 -2.04
CA ASP A 54 -4.89 -3.71 -1.69
C ASP A 54 -4.75 -3.43 -0.20
N LYS A 55 -5.04 -4.43 0.65
CA LYS A 55 -4.84 -4.32 2.11
C LYS A 55 -3.38 -4.08 2.48
N LYS A 56 -2.44 -4.73 1.79
CA LYS A 56 -1.00 -4.50 2.01
C LYS A 56 -0.59 -3.11 1.57
N LEU A 57 -1.04 -2.68 0.40
CA LEU A 57 -0.75 -1.36 -0.20
C LEU A 57 -1.22 -0.22 0.71
N VAL A 58 -2.45 -0.29 1.22
CA VAL A 58 -2.96 0.71 2.17
C VAL A 58 -2.09 0.73 3.42
N LYS A 59 -1.75 -0.44 4.00
CA LYS A 59 -0.91 -0.50 5.20
C LYS A 59 0.49 0.07 4.99
N THR A 60 1.13 -0.16 3.85
CA THR A 60 2.48 0.35 3.57
C THR A 60 2.49 1.82 3.16
N HIS A 61 1.46 2.28 2.45
CA HIS A 61 1.38 3.63 1.88
C HIS A 61 0.28 4.50 2.50
N MET A 62 -0.04 4.29 3.78
CA MET A 62 -1.05 5.09 4.51
C MET A 62 -0.79 6.59 4.41
N HIS A 63 0.48 7.01 4.41
CA HIS A 63 0.89 8.41 4.33
C HIS A 63 0.47 9.13 3.04
N LEU A 64 0.23 8.40 1.94
CA LEU A 64 -0.24 8.99 0.67
C LEU A 64 -1.74 9.24 0.66
N ILE A 65 -2.48 8.62 1.58
CA ILE A 65 -3.94 8.67 1.62
C ILE A 65 -4.36 9.77 2.58
N LYS A 66 -4.97 10.82 2.03
CA LYS A 66 -5.61 11.87 2.82
C LYS A 66 -7.01 11.43 3.25
N ALA A 67 -7.37 11.64 4.52
CA ALA A 67 -8.73 11.34 4.97
C ALA A 67 -9.74 12.27 4.26
N PRO A 68 -10.91 11.78 3.82
CA PRO A 68 -11.88 12.57 3.05
C PRO A 68 -12.44 13.79 3.82
N ASN A 69 -12.34 13.78 5.15
CA ASN A 69 -12.72 14.90 6.01
C ASN A 69 -11.50 15.67 6.55
N ALA A 70 -10.28 15.25 6.23
CA ALA A 70 -9.11 16.05 6.55
C ALA A 70 -9.14 17.25 5.61
N LYS A 71 -9.37 18.44 6.18
CA LYS A 71 -9.16 19.70 5.46
C LYS A 71 -7.74 19.69 4.86
N ASP A 72 -7.53 20.46 3.80
CA ASP A 72 -6.20 20.96 3.44
C ASP A 72 -5.65 21.78 4.60
N VAL A 73 -5.21 21.07 5.63
CA VAL A 73 -4.13 21.50 6.48
C VAL A 73 -2.95 21.51 5.52
N GLU A 74 -2.79 22.62 4.79
CA GLU A 74 -1.48 23.18 4.46
C GLU A 74 -0.55 22.76 5.58
N PRO A 75 0.58 22.08 5.33
CA PRO A 75 1.45 21.60 6.40
C PRO A 75 1.72 22.81 7.29
N GLU A 76 1.04 22.86 8.42
CA GLU A 76 1.01 24.03 9.27
C GLU A 76 2.45 24.14 9.70
N THR A 77 3.11 25.13 9.11
CA THR A 77 4.46 25.50 9.45
C THR A 77 4.57 25.81 10.95
N SER A 78 3.48 25.82 11.73
CA SER A 78 3.45 25.97 13.18
C SER A 78 4.15 24.84 13.93
N GLU A 79 3.88 23.55 13.66
CA GLU A 79 4.46 22.48 14.50
C GLU A 79 5.99 22.33 14.29
N ILE A 80 6.47 22.54 13.05
CA ILE A 80 7.91 22.53 12.75
C ILE A 80 8.59 23.82 13.22
N LYS A 81 7.91 24.98 13.15
CA LYS A 81 8.44 26.24 13.70
C LYS A 81 8.54 26.20 15.22
N GLU A 82 7.55 25.62 15.90
CA GLU A 82 7.52 25.54 17.37
C GLU A 82 8.66 24.66 17.89
N ILE A 83 8.93 23.51 17.26
CA ILE A 83 10.08 22.66 17.63
C ILE A 83 11.41 23.40 17.35
N SER A 84 11.53 24.09 16.20
CA SER A 84 12.75 24.85 15.90
C SER A 84 12.98 26.05 16.83
N ASN A 85 11.91 26.70 17.29
CA ASN A 85 12.01 27.83 18.21
C ASN A 85 12.39 27.37 19.63
N LEU A 86 11.90 26.21 20.06
CA LEU A 86 12.29 25.59 21.33
C LEU A 86 13.77 25.19 21.34
N ASP A 87 14.29 24.65 20.23
CA ASP A 87 15.72 24.30 20.12
C ASP A 87 16.61 25.56 20.12
N VAL A 88 16.20 26.63 19.44
CA VAL A 88 16.92 27.92 19.43
C VAL A 88 16.87 28.61 20.80
N GLU A 89 15.74 28.60 21.51
CA GLU A 89 15.64 29.14 22.87
C GLU A 89 16.48 28.35 23.89
N MET A 90 16.60 27.03 23.73
CA MET A 90 17.44 26.20 24.59
C MET A 90 18.93 26.48 24.38
N GLU A 91 19.36 26.64 23.12
CA GLU A 91 20.74 26.97 22.76
C GLU A 91 21.12 28.38 23.24
N ASP A 92 20.22 29.36 23.14
CA ASP A 92 20.42 30.70 23.68
C ASP A 92 20.54 30.70 25.22
N MET A 93 19.70 29.94 25.94
CA MET A 93 19.84 29.78 27.40
C MET A 93 21.16 29.11 27.82
N GLU A 94 21.64 28.12 27.06
CA GLU A 94 22.92 27.46 27.33
C GLU A 94 24.12 28.39 27.09
N THR A 95 24.06 29.23 26.05
CA THR A 95 25.12 30.22 25.78
C THR A 95 25.12 31.37 26.79
N GLU A 96 23.95 31.80 27.27
CA GLU A 96 23.79 32.77 28.36
C GLU A 96 24.35 32.22 29.68
N MET A 97 23.99 30.98 30.05
CA MET A 97 24.50 30.32 31.26
C MET A 97 26.01 30.13 31.23
N SER A 98 26.58 29.73 30.09
CA SER A 98 28.04 29.56 29.95
C SER A 98 28.79 30.91 30.00
N LYS A 99 28.22 31.98 29.43
CA LYS A 99 28.74 33.35 29.57
C LYS A 99 28.66 33.84 31.02
N GLU A 100 27.59 33.56 31.77
CA GLU A 100 27.49 33.89 33.19
C GLU A 100 28.51 33.15 34.06
N VAL A 101 28.71 31.86 33.83
CA VAL A 101 29.68 31.03 34.56
C VAL A 101 31.10 31.54 34.32
N SER A 102 31.43 32.00 33.11
CA SER A 102 32.73 32.61 32.79
C SER A 102 32.95 33.97 33.48
N LYS A 103 31.90 34.80 33.59
CA LYS A 103 31.91 36.09 34.31
C LYS A 103 32.02 35.92 35.84
N LYS A 104 31.46 34.84 36.42
CA LYS A 104 31.61 34.50 37.85
C LYS A 104 33.02 33.99 38.17
N LYS A 105 33.67 33.25 37.28
CA LYS A 105 35.06 32.76 37.47
C LYS A 105 36.09 33.89 37.43
N THR A 106 35.93 34.89 36.55
CA THR A 106 36.85 36.04 36.41
C THR A 106 36.76 37.06 37.57
N LYS A 107 35.59 37.22 38.21
CA LYS A 107 35.46 38.02 39.45
C LYS A 107 36.15 37.36 40.66
N ARG A 108 36.17 36.02 40.71
CA ARG A 108 36.82 35.23 41.77
C ARG A 108 38.35 35.26 41.70
N THR A 109 38.93 35.32 40.49
CA THR A 109 40.39 35.39 40.31
C THR A 109 40.96 36.78 40.61
N LYS A 110 40.26 37.87 40.28
CA LYS A 110 40.68 39.24 40.64
C LYS A 110 40.73 39.48 42.16
N LYS A 111 39.85 38.85 42.93
CA LYS A 111 39.88 38.90 44.41
C LYS A 111 41.08 38.18 45.04
N LYS A 112 41.76 37.30 44.31
CA LYS A 112 42.89 36.49 44.82
C LYS A 112 44.29 37.05 44.47
N GLN A 113 44.37 38.13 43.68
CA GLN A 113 45.66 38.72 43.29
C GLN A 113 46.07 39.96 44.12
N LEU A 114 45.36 40.27 45.20
CA LEU A 114 45.70 41.37 46.11
C LEU A 114 46.13 40.83 47.49
N VAL A 115 47.22 40.06 47.50
CA VAL A 115 48.12 39.98 48.66
C VAL A 115 49.54 39.81 48.10
N PRO A 116 50.42 40.83 48.20
CA PRO A 116 51.83 40.68 47.86
C PRO A 116 52.60 40.07 49.04
N VAL A 117 53.61 39.27 48.65
CA VAL A 117 54.76 38.68 49.37
C VAL A 117 54.90 38.98 50.86
#